data_AF-A0A522HDH4-F1
#
_entry.id   AF-A0A522HDH4-F1
#
_cell.length_a   1.000
_cell.length_b   1.000
_cell.length_c   1.000
_cell.angle_alpha   90.00
_cell.angle_beta   90.00
_cell.angle_gamma   90.00
#
_symmetry.space_group_name_H-M   'P 1'
#
loop_
_entity.id
_entity.type
_entity.pdbx_description
1 polymer ?
#
loop_
_entity_poly.entity_id
_entity_poly.type
_entity_poly.pdbx_seq_one_letter_code
_entity_poly.pdbx_strand_id
1 'polypeptide(L)' 'MSVIMKVGAVTFTHSDSFTGDVEIRRGDTVVKVPVDTLKKLVGECVRHETILRLENVKPADLLTLLRN' A
#
# COMPACT_ATOMS: atom_id res chain seq x y z
N MET A 1 1.67 20.54 4.79
CA MET A 1 0.76 20.75 3.64
C MET A 1 -0.07 19.49 3.48
N SER A 2 -1.36 19.57 3.20
CA SER A 2 -2.22 18.38 3.00
C SER A 2 -2.29 18.03 1.51
N VAL A 3 -2.06 16.77 1.19
CA VAL A 3 -2.20 16.21 -0.15
C VAL A 3 -3.58 15.58 -0.25
N ILE A 4 -4.30 15.87 -1.34
CA ILE A 4 -5.61 15.31 -1.64
C ILE A 4 -5.50 14.52 -2.95
N MET A 5 -5.87 13.24 -2.89
CA MET A 5 -5.88 12.34 -4.04
C MET A 5 -7.29 11.77 -4.21
N LYS A 6 -7.77 11.70 -5.46
CA LYS A 6 -9.08 11.13 -5.78
C LYS A 6 -8.93 9.93 -6.71
N VAL A 7 -9.50 8.79 -6.31
CA VAL A 7 -9.53 7.56 -7.08
C VAL A 7 -10.98 7.10 -7.21
N GLY A 8 -11.56 7.29 -8.40
CA GLY A 8 -12.99 7.05 -8.63
C GLY A 8 -13.87 7.88 -7.68
N ALA A 9 -14.71 7.18 -6.90
CA ALA A 9 -15.59 7.79 -5.89
C ALA A 9 -14.95 7.98 -4.51
N VAL A 10 -13.66 7.64 -4.36
CA VAL A 10 -12.93 7.70 -3.09
C VAL A 10 -11.98 8.89 -3.10
N THR A 11 -11.93 9.63 -2.01
CA THR A 11 -10.96 10.71 -1.77
C THR A 11 -10.08 10.36 -0.57
N PHE A 12 -8.78 10.51 -0.75
CA PHE A 12 -7.76 10.33 0.27
C PHE A 12 -7.15 11.70 0.59
N THR A 13 -7.08 12.03 1.87
CA THR A 13 -6.45 13.25 2.35
C THR A 13 -5.40 12.86 3.38
N HIS A 14 -4.14 13.25 3.18
CA HIS A 14 -3.06 12.96 4.12
C HIS A 14 -2.05 14.12 4.20
N SER A 15 -1.20 14.11 5.22
CA SER A 15 -0.06 15.02 5.27
C SER A 15 0.96 14.67 4.18
N ASP A 16 1.55 15.68 3.54
CA ASP A 16 2.65 15.52 2.58
C ASP A 16 3.87 14.81 3.19
N SER A 17 4.07 14.94 4.51
CA SER A 17 5.09 14.22 5.27
C SER A 17 4.77 12.74 5.52
N PHE A 18 3.60 12.23 5.09
CA PHE A 18 3.11 10.88 5.39
C PHE A 18 3.19 10.54 6.90
N THR A 19 2.79 11.49 7.73
CA THR A 19 2.65 11.35 9.19
C THR A 19 1.22 11.63 9.63
N GLY A 20 0.85 11.10 10.80
CA GLY A 20 -0.50 11.25 11.36
C GLY A 20 -1.53 10.34 10.69
N ASP A 21 -2.73 10.86 10.49
CA ASP A 21 -3.86 10.11 9.91
C ASP A 21 -4.04 10.40 8.42
N VAL A 22 -4.50 9.38 7.70
CA VAL A 22 -5.11 9.50 6.39
C VAL A 22 -6.62 9.50 6.56
N GLU A 23 -7.28 10.52 6.04
CA GLU A 23 -8.72 10.55 5.91
C GLU A 23 -9.13 9.96 4.56
N ILE A 24 -10.01 8.97 4.58
CA ILE A 24 -10.57 8.30 3.42
C ILE A 24 -12.06 8.60 3.40
N ARG A 25 -12.54 9.22 2.32
CA ARG A 25 -13.94 9.60 2.14
C ARG A 25 -14.54 8.90 0.92
N ARG A 26 -15.74 8.36 1.07
CA ARG A 26 -16.55 7.81 -0.03
C ARG A 26 -18.02 8.17 0.20
N GLY A 27 -18.54 9.11 -0.60
CA GLY A 27 -19.85 9.70 -0.35
C GLY A 27 -19.87 10.39 1.03
N ASP A 28 -20.84 10.03 1.86
CA ASP A 28 -20.98 10.55 3.23
C ASP A 28 -20.15 9.78 4.27
N THR A 29 -19.53 8.65 3.89
CA THR A 29 -18.69 7.86 4.78
C THR A 29 -17.29 8.46 4.86
N VAL A 30 -16.82 8.73 6.08
CA VAL A 30 -15.46 9.19 6.37
C VAL A 30 -14.79 8.23 7.36
N VAL A 31 -13.60 7.76 7.01
CA VAL A 31 -12.76 6.90 7.87
C VAL A 31 -11.40 7.58 8.03
N LYS A 32 -10.90 7.63 9.26
CA LYS A 32 -9.54 8.08 9.56
C LYS A 32 -8.70 6.90 10.00
N VAL A 33 -7.55 6.73 9.35
CA VAL A 33 -6.64 5.61 9.63
C VAL A 33 -5.23 6.16 9.81
N PRO A 34 -4.49 5.77 10.86
CA PRO A 34 -3.10 6.16 11.00
C PRO A 34 -2.28 5.69 9.79
N VAL A 35 -1.43 6.57 9.25
CA VAL A 35 -0.56 6.27 8.10
C VAL A 35 0.26 5.01 8.36
N ASP A 36 0.74 4.81 9.59
CA ASP A 36 1.56 3.64 9.93
C ASP A 36 0.79 2.31 9.84
N THR A 37 -0.52 2.34 10.07
CA THR A 37 -1.38 1.16 9.88
C THR A 37 -1.50 0.83 8.40
N LEU A 38 -1.69 1.83 7.54
CA LEU A 38 -1.72 1.64 6.09
C LEU A 38 -0.37 1.13 5.56
N LYS A 39 0.76 1.67 6.06
CA LYS A 39 2.10 1.18 5.68
C LYS A 39 2.28 -0.31 6.02
N LYS A 40 1.83 -0.73 7.20
CA LYS A 40 1.87 -2.16 7.60
C LYS A 40 1.04 -3.02 6.66
N LEU A 41 -0.20 -2.60 6.37
CA LEU A 41 -1.08 -3.32 5.46
C LEU A 41 -0.47 -3.46 4.05
N VAL A 42 0.06 -2.37 3.51
CA VAL A 42 0.75 -2.37 2.21
C VAL A 42 1.94 -3.33 2.23
N GLY A 43 2.75 -3.29 3.29
CA GLY A 43 3.88 -4.21 3.45
C GLY A 43 3.46 -5.69 3.51
N GLU A 44 2.32 -5.99 4.12
CA GLU A 44 1.75 -7.34 4.13
C GLU A 44 1.23 -7.76 2.76
N CYS A 45 0.52 -6.90 2.05
CA CYS A 45 0.04 -7.16 0.69
C CYS A 45 1.21 -7.42 -0.27
N VAL A 46 2.23 -6.56 -0.27
CA VAL A 46 3.42 -6.73 -1.12
C VAL A 46 4.16 -8.02 -0.79
N ARG A 47 4.30 -8.36 0.50
CA ARG A 47 4.93 -9.63 0.91
C ARG A 47 4.16 -10.83 0.38
N HIS A 48 2.82 -10.83 0.54
CA HIS A 48 1.97 -11.91 0.07
C HIS A 48 2.05 -12.07 -1.46
N GLU A 49 1.92 -10.97 -2.21
CA GLU A 49 2.05 -10.98 -3.66
C GLU A 49 3.43 -11.46 -4.12
N THR A 50 4.48 -11.04 -3.41
CA THR A 50 5.85 -11.48 -3.71
C THR A 50 5.99 -12.99 -3.50
N ILE A 51 5.46 -13.56 -2.41
CA ILE A 51 5.50 -15.00 -2.15
C ILE A 51 4.79 -15.76 -3.28
N LEU A 52 3.57 -15.35 -3.62
CA LEU A 52 2.82 -15.98 -4.73
C LEU A 52 3.60 -15.91 -6.05
N ARG A 53 4.25 -14.78 -6.32
CA ARG A 53 5.10 -14.66 -7.51
C ARG A 53 6.26 -15.64 -7.45
N LEU A 54 6.97 -15.73 -6.33
CA LEU A 54 8.12 -16.63 -6.18
C LEU A 54 7.73 -18.11 -6.29
N GLU A 55 6.56 -18.51 -5.80
CA GLU A 55 6.04 -19.89 -5.94
C GLU A 55 5.83 -20.31 -7.39
N ASN A 56 5.55 -19.34 -8.28
CA ASN A 56 5.33 -19.58 -9.70
C ASN A 56 6.61 -19.41 -10.55
N VAL A 57 7.75 -19.07 -9.93
CA VAL A 57 9.02 -18.87 -10.62
C VAL A 57 9.78 -20.20 -10.73
N LYS A 58 10.34 -20.49 -11.91
CA LYS A 58 11.18 -21.69 -12.08
C LYS A 58 12.43 -21.58 -11.22
N PRO A 59 12.94 -22.68 -10.65
CA PRO A 59 14.11 -22.64 -9.77
C PRO A 59 15.34 -21.94 -10.37
N ALA A 60 15.59 -22.09 -11.68
CA ALA A 60 16.71 -21.43 -12.36
C ALA A 60 16.57 -19.89 -12.40
N ASP A 61 15.34 -19.39 -12.58
CA ASP A 61 15.04 -17.96 -12.60
C ASP A 61 15.09 -17.37 -11.18
N LEU A 62 14.65 -18.16 -10.18
CA LEU A 62 14.73 -17.80 -8.76
C LEU A 62 16.18 -17.59 -8.29
N LEU A 63 17.07 -18.50 -8.67
CA LEU A 63 18.51 -18.40 -8.36
C LEU A 63 19.15 -17.16 -9.00
N THR A 64 18.63 -16.71 -10.15
CA THR A 64 19.10 -15.48 -10.80
C THR A 64 18.63 -14.24 -10.05
N LEU A 65 17.39 -14.23 -9.55
CA LEU A 65 16.83 -13.15 -8.74
C LEU A 65 17.55 -12.99 -7.38
N LEU A 66 18.07 -14.07 -6.81
CA LEU A 66 18.74 -14.09 -5.50
C LEU A 66 20.25 -13.78 -5.54
N ARG A 67 20.86 -13.69 -6.73
CA ARG A 67 22.30 -13.40 -6.88
C ARG A 67 22.61 -11.91 -7.05
N ASN A 68 21.61 -11.04 -7.19
CA ASN A 68 21.72 -9.58 -7.23
C ASN A 68 21.33 -8.97 -5.88
#